data_AF-A0A9P5UYW6-F1
#
_entry.id   AF-A0A9P5UYW6-F1
#
_cell.length_a   1.000
_cell.length_b   1.000
_cell.length_c   1.000
_cell.angle_alpha   90.00
_cell.angle_beta   90.00
_cell.angle_gamma   90.00
#
_symmetry.space_group_name_H-M   'P 1'
#
loop_
_entity.id
_entity.type
_entity.pdbx_description
1 polymer ?
#
loop_
_entity_poly.entity_id
_entity_poly.type
_entity_poly.pdbx_seq_one_letter_code
_entity_poly.pdbx_strand_id
1 'polypeptide(L)'
;MFSLSAFRSALTLSAAQPVRAMSVKAAAASATTKTRTKKASSTTSTKAASTKGKATKKESSPKPKTKKVAPVKPKKVEALSMPKRPSTAWGLFFVEHLDKVRASGKAVVPTTETVIASAQWKQLSDAQKQVYKDKYNANLIEFKKNTSKRLEELTPEEFKIENARRQALRAAGKRGLPSLKDPNAPKRPLSSFFRYAQDQRTTGNWSKAPEHEKSRYTELAREANEKYKAERAAYLAANP
;
A
#
# COMPACT_ATOMS: atom_id res chain seq x y z
N MET A 1 -19.47 57.39 -46.79
CA MET A 1 -20.18 56.23 -46.24
C MET A 1 -20.19 55.14 -47.29
N PHE A 2 -19.95 53.89 -46.87
CA PHE A 2 -19.79 52.66 -47.67
C PHE A 2 -18.51 52.52 -48.51
N SER A 3 -17.59 51.67 -48.04
CA SER A 3 -17.07 50.53 -48.83
C SER A 3 -16.20 49.66 -47.91
N LEU A 4 -16.76 48.55 -47.42
CA LEU A 4 -15.97 47.46 -46.83
C LEU A 4 -15.43 46.61 -47.98
N SER A 5 -14.10 46.63 -48.15
CA SER A 5 -13.40 45.68 -49.01
C SER A 5 -13.18 44.37 -48.25
N ALA A 6 -13.76 43.30 -48.78
CA ALA A 6 -13.45 41.93 -48.45
C ALA A 6 -12.27 41.45 -49.32
N PHE A 7 -11.33 40.66 -48.77
CA PHE A 7 -11.02 39.31 -49.27
C PHE A 7 -9.83 38.64 -48.55
N ARG A 8 -10.09 37.37 -48.18
CA ARG A 8 -9.24 36.17 -48.27
C ARG A 8 -8.11 35.90 -47.27
N SER A 9 -8.43 34.91 -46.42
CA SER A 9 -7.79 33.58 -46.35
C SER A 9 -6.27 33.47 -46.40
N ALA A 10 -5.69 33.04 -45.28
CA ALA A 10 -4.73 31.94 -45.28
C ALA A 10 -4.82 31.19 -43.94
N LEU A 11 -5.58 30.09 -43.97
CA LEU A 11 -5.59 29.05 -42.93
C LEU A 11 -4.30 28.25 -43.09
N THR A 12 -3.31 28.47 -42.23
CA THR A 12 -2.06 27.71 -42.25
C THR A 12 -2.27 26.35 -41.58
N LEU A 13 -2.42 25.34 -42.42
CA LEU A 13 -2.36 23.93 -42.08
C LEU A 13 -0.88 23.59 -41.75
N SER A 14 -0.55 23.28 -40.49
CA SER A 14 0.78 22.79 -40.13
C SER A 14 0.70 21.51 -39.30
N ALA A 15 1.01 20.42 -39.99
CA ALA A 15 1.61 19.17 -39.54
C ALA A 15 1.02 18.48 -38.29
N ALA A 16 0.12 17.53 -38.55
CA ALA A 16 -0.19 16.42 -37.66
C ALA A 16 1.07 15.56 -37.38
N GLN A 17 1.38 15.35 -36.12
CA GLN A 17 2.41 14.41 -35.66
C GLN A 17 1.90 12.96 -35.79
N PRO A 18 2.76 11.99 -36.16
CA PRO A 18 2.35 10.60 -36.32
C PRO A 18 2.03 9.96 -34.96
N VAL A 19 0.77 9.53 -34.81
CA VAL A 19 0.30 8.67 -33.73
C VAL A 19 1.00 7.32 -33.79
N ARG A 20 1.62 6.95 -32.67
CA ARG A 20 2.31 5.67 -32.46
C ARG A 20 1.28 4.53 -32.55
N ALA A 21 1.37 3.72 -33.60
CA ALA A 21 0.53 2.54 -33.80
C ALA A 21 0.66 1.58 -32.60
N MET A 22 -0.47 1.29 -31.95
CA MET A 22 -0.60 0.22 -30.98
C MET A 22 -0.69 -1.11 -31.71
N SER A 23 0.31 -1.97 -31.50
CA SER A 23 0.26 -3.36 -31.93
C SER A 23 -0.81 -4.10 -31.12
N VAL A 24 -1.94 -4.38 -31.77
CA VAL A 24 -2.90 -5.39 -31.34
C VAL A 24 -2.43 -6.74 -31.85
N LYS A 25 -2.00 -7.61 -30.94
CA LYS A 25 -1.86 -9.04 -31.23
C LYS A 25 -3.01 -9.78 -30.58
N ALA A 26 -4.00 -10.13 -31.40
CA ALA A 26 -4.99 -11.13 -31.10
C ALA A 26 -4.31 -12.50 -30.99
N ALA A 27 -4.65 -13.25 -29.94
CA ALA A 27 -4.45 -14.70 -29.91
C ALA A 27 -5.50 -15.34 -29.00
N ALA A 28 -6.06 -16.42 -29.52
CA ALA A 28 -7.24 -17.12 -29.10
C ALA A 28 -7.20 -17.76 -27.70
N ALA A 29 -8.40 -18.06 -27.23
CA ALA A 29 -8.72 -18.85 -26.06
C ALA A 29 -8.04 -20.24 -26.07
N SER A 30 -7.62 -20.70 -24.90
CA SER A 30 -7.79 -22.09 -24.48
C SER A 30 -7.75 -22.17 -22.95
N ALA A 31 -8.85 -22.65 -22.38
CA ALA A 31 -8.94 -23.06 -21.00
C ALA A 31 -8.17 -24.37 -20.81
N THR A 32 -7.23 -24.43 -19.87
CA THR A 32 -6.74 -25.72 -19.37
C THR A 32 -6.40 -25.64 -17.89
N THR A 33 -7.23 -26.35 -17.13
CA THR A 33 -7.16 -26.66 -15.71
C THR A 33 -5.80 -27.31 -15.36
N LYS A 34 -5.03 -26.71 -14.45
CA LYS A 34 -3.81 -27.33 -13.90
C LYS A 34 -4.13 -28.10 -12.62
N THR A 35 -4.39 -29.39 -12.79
CA THR A 35 -4.48 -30.38 -11.71
C THR A 35 -3.08 -30.75 -11.22
N ARG A 36 -2.89 -30.72 -9.90
CA ARG A 36 -1.64 -31.03 -9.19
C ARG A 36 -1.49 -32.55 -9.03
N THR A 37 -0.64 -33.18 -9.83
CA THR A 37 -0.24 -34.59 -9.63
C THR A 37 1.16 -34.67 -9.01
N LYS A 38 1.23 -35.26 -7.82
CA LYS A 38 2.47 -35.77 -7.21
C LYS A 38 2.90 -37.01 -7.99
N LYS A 39 4.16 -37.07 -8.43
CA LYS A 39 4.78 -38.32 -8.87
C LYS A 39 5.99 -38.61 -8.00
N ALA A 40 5.87 -39.68 -7.22
CA ALA A 40 6.98 -40.38 -6.62
C ALA A 40 7.61 -41.29 -7.69
N SER A 41 8.94 -41.39 -7.70
CA SER A 41 9.64 -42.52 -8.28
C SER A 41 11.00 -42.69 -7.60
N SER A 42 11.11 -43.79 -6.85
CA SER A 42 12.33 -44.61 -6.73
C SER A 42 12.92 -44.86 -8.13
N THR A 43 14.22 -45.10 -8.36
CA THR A 43 15.02 -46.25 -7.87
C THR A 43 16.48 -46.04 -8.33
N THR A 44 17.43 -46.20 -7.39
CA THR A 44 18.72 -46.93 -7.44
C THR A 44 19.71 -46.83 -8.63
N SER A 45 20.85 -46.19 -8.32
CA SER A 45 22.28 -46.51 -8.58
C SER A 45 22.84 -46.78 -10.00
N THR A 46 23.90 -46.04 -10.35
CA THR A 46 25.22 -46.63 -10.64
C THR A 46 26.36 -45.73 -10.14
N LYS A 47 27.44 -46.41 -9.77
CA LYS A 47 28.57 -46.09 -8.91
C LYS A 47 29.72 -45.45 -9.71
N ALA A 48 30.35 -44.40 -9.20
CA ALA A 48 31.75 -44.09 -9.46
C ALA A 48 32.35 -43.45 -8.19
N ALA A 49 33.36 -44.12 -7.66
CA ALA A 49 34.00 -43.83 -6.39
C ALA A 49 35.27 -42.99 -6.60
N SER A 50 35.49 -41.99 -5.75
CA SER A 50 36.84 -41.66 -5.27
C SER A 50 36.79 -41.30 -3.78
N THR A 51 37.52 -42.10 -2.99
CA THR A 51 37.91 -41.89 -1.59
C THR A 51 39.07 -40.87 -1.55
N LYS A 52 39.36 -40.04 -0.53
CA LYS A 52 39.51 -40.31 0.91
C LYS A 52 39.84 -39.01 1.67
N GLY A 53 39.33 -38.86 2.90
CA GLY A 53 39.97 -38.17 4.04
C GLY A 53 39.47 -36.75 4.34
N LYS A 54 39.30 -36.28 5.58
CA LYS A 54 39.35 -36.84 6.95
C LYS A 54 38.69 -35.78 7.86
N ALA A 55 38.02 -36.23 8.91
CA ALA A 55 37.24 -35.44 9.86
C ALA A 55 38.06 -34.53 10.80
N THR A 56 37.44 -33.43 11.24
CA THR A 56 37.60 -32.87 12.60
C THR A 56 36.28 -32.25 13.09
N LYS A 57 35.90 -32.61 14.32
CA LYS A 57 34.68 -32.27 15.06
C LYS A 57 35.10 -31.44 16.29
N LYS A 58 34.49 -30.27 16.50
CA LYS A 58 34.38 -29.49 17.77
C LYS A 58 33.66 -28.18 17.42
N GLU A 59 32.76 -27.57 18.19
CA GLU A 59 32.21 -27.79 19.52
C GLU A 59 30.93 -26.94 19.61
N SER A 60 29.84 -27.51 20.11
CA SER A 60 28.52 -26.87 20.19
C SER A 60 28.32 -26.17 21.53
N SER A 61 28.23 -24.84 21.54
CA SER A 61 27.85 -24.04 22.71
C SER A 61 26.31 -24.03 22.92
N PRO A 62 25.79 -24.20 24.15
CA PRO A 62 24.35 -24.18 24.42
C PRO A 62 23.83 -22.75 24.58
N LYS A 63 22.77 -22.38 23.84
CA LYS A 63 22.01 -21.12 24.02
C LYS A 63 21.10 -21.21 25.26
N PRO A 64 21.06 -20.18 26.14
CA PRO A 64 20.06 -20.10 27.20
C PRO A 64 18.70 -19.67 26.62
N LYS A 65 17.65 -20.44 26.96
CA LYS A 65 16.26 -20.15 26.58
C LYS A 65 15.73 -18.99 27.43
N THR A 66 15.51 -17.83 26.82
CA THR A 66 14.75 -16.74 27.44
C THR A 66 13.27 -17.11 27.54
N LYS A 67 12.74 -17.11 28.77
CA LYS A 67 11.31 -17.28 29.08
C LYS A 67 10.53 -16.11 28.45
N LYS A 68 9.47 -16.43 27.69
CA LYS A 68 8.53 -15.45 27.16
C LYS A 68 7.71 -14.85 28.31
N VAL A 69 7.89 -13.56 28.56
CA VAL A 69 7.03 -12.78 29.47
C VAL A 69 5.66 -12.60 28.82
N ALA A 70 4.59 -12.85 29.58
CA ALA A 70 3.20 -12.72 29.16
C ALA A 70 2.86 -11.29 28.70
N PRO A 71 1.93 -11.09 27.76
CA PRO A 71 1.59 -9.76 27.26
C PRO A 71 0.86 -8.96 28.34
N VAL A 72 1.53 -7.94 28.86
CA VAL A 72 0.93 -6.91 29.72
C VAL A 72 -0.21 -6.25 28.94
N LYS A 73 -1.42 -6.29 29.50
CA LYS A 73 -2.60 -5.62 28.92
C LYS A 73 -2.28 -4.13 28.76
N PRO A 74 -2.33 -3.56 27.55
CA PRO A 74 -1.92 -2.17 27.34
C PRO A 74 -2.84 -1.23 28.12
N LYS A 75 -2.24 -0.28 28.84
CA LYS A 75 -2.96 0.86 29.44
C LYS A 75 -3.83 1.52 28.35
N LYS A 76 -5.08 1.83 28.69
CA LYS A 76 -6.06 2.40 27.77
C LYS A 76 -5.68 3.85 27.43
N VAL A 77 -4.71 4.02 26.55
CA VAL A 77 -4.48 5.30 25.87
C VAL A 77 -5.69 5.50 24.97
N GLU A 78 -6.43 6.59 25.19
CA GLU A 78 -7.58 6.93 24.38
C GLU A 78 -7.15 7.03 22.91
N ALA A 79 -7.98 6.46 22.03
CA ALA A 79 -7.65 6.40 20.62
C ALA A 79 -7.68 7.81 20.05
N LEU A 80 -6.63 8.20 19.32
CA LEU A 80 -6.67 9.44 18.56
C LEU A 80 -7.86 9.38 17.58
N SER A 81 -8.73 10.39 17.61
CA SER A 81 -9.97 10.44 16.83
C SER A 81 -9.66 10.65 15.34
N MET A 82 -9.25 9.58 14.67
CA MET A 82 -9.12 9.60 13.22
C MET A 82 -10.47 9.41 12.55
N PRO A 83 -10.73 10.10 11.42
CA PRO A 83 -11.90 9.83 10.60
C PRO A 83 -11.99 8.33 10.26
N LYS A 84 -13.21 7.78 10.29
CA LYS A 84 -13.47 6.39 9.92
C LYS A 84 -13.78 6.32 8.43
N ARG A 85 -13.31 5.26 7.77
CA ARG A 85 -13.63 5.03 6.35
C ARG A 85 -15.15 4.99 6.14
N PRO A 86 -15.67 5.63 5.08
CA PRO A 86 -17.10 5.60 4.80
C PRO A 86 -17.54 4.18 4.41
N SER A 87 -18.81 3.89 4.69
CA SER A 87 -19.44 2.63 4.30
C SER A 87 -19.50 2.49 2.78
N THR A 88 -19.31 1.28 2.25
CA THR A 88 -19.40 1.02 0.81
C THR A 88 -20.82 1.23 0.28
N ALA A 89 -21.00 1.28 -1.05
CA ALA A 89 -22.32 1.44 -1.66
C ALA A 89 -23.38 0.44 -1.11
N TRP A 90 -23.03 -0.85 -1.01
CA TRP A 90 -23.90 -1.86 -0.39
C TRP A 90 -24.13 -1.58 1.10
N GLY A 91 -23.10 -1.16 1.83
CA GLY A 91 -23.24 -0.84 3.25
C GLY A 91 -24.12 0.38 3.51
N LEU A 92 -24.13 1.37 2.62
CA LEU A 92 -25.06 2.51 2.68
C LEU A 92 -26.50 2.04 2.46
N PHE A 93 -26.73 1.22 1.43
CA PHE A 93 -28.04 0.59 1.20
C PHE A 93 -28.49 -0.27 2.39
N PHE A 94 -27.56 -1.03 2.98
CA PHE A 94 -27.88 -1.90 4.12
C PHE A 94 -28.30 -1.08 5.35
N VAL A 95 -27.64 0.04 5.63
CA VAL A 95 -28.08 0.96 6.70
C VAL A 95 -29.48 1.49 6.42
N GLU A 96 -29.75 1.97 5.19
CA GLU A 96 -31.09 2.42 4.80
C GLU A 96 -32.15 1.31 4.92
N HIS A 97 -31.80 0.06 4.61
CA HIS A 97 -32.68 -1.10 4.81
C HIS A 97 -32.97 -1.35 6.29
N LEU A 98 -31.94 -1.36 7.15
CA LEU A 98 -32.12 -1.54 8.58
C LEU A 98 -32.98 -0.44 9.20
N ASP A 99 -32.85 0.80 8.74
CA ASP A 99 -33.66 1.92 9.21
C ASP A 99 -35.12 1.76 8.78
N LYS A 100 -35.40 1.25 7.57
CA LYS A 100 -36.77 0.90 7.13
C LYS A 100 -37.37 -0.22 7.98
N VAL A 101 -36.58 -1.24 8.32
CA VAL A 101 -37.05 -2.36 9.18
C VAL A 101 -37.36 -1.85 10.59
N ARG A 102 -36.47 -1.00 11.15
CA ARG A 102 -36.70 -0.38 12.46
C ARG A 102 -37.95 0.51 12.44
N ALA A 103 -38.15 1.29 11.38
CA ALA A 103 -39.33 2.14 11.21
C ALA A 103 -40.63 1.32 11.07
N SER A 104 -40.55 0.10 10.55
CA SER A 104 -41.70 -0.83 10.50
C SER A 104 -42.06 -1.45 11.86
N GLY A 105 -41.36 -1.10 12.94
CA GLY A 105 -41.60 -1.61 14.29
C GLY A 105 -41.12 -3.05 14.51
N LYS A 106 -40.47 -3.66 13.52
CA LYS A 106 -39.92 -5.03 13.63
C LYS A 106 -38.61 -5.02 14.38
N ALA A 107 -38.41 -6.03 15.23
CA ALA A 107 -37.12 -6.28 15.85
C ALA A 107 -36.07 -6.55 14.77
N VAL A 108 -35.04 -5.69 14.71
CA VAL A 108 -33.96 -5.82 13.73
C VAL A 108 -33.07 -6.99 14.14
N VAL A 109 -33.18 -8.11 13.45
CA VAL A 109 -32.27 -9.25 13.59
C VAL A 109 -31.21 -9.14 12.47
N PRO A 110 -29.96 -8.73 12.76
CA PRO A 110 -29.01 -8.36 11.71
C PRO A 110 -28.71 -9.50 10.72
N THR A 111 -28.67 -10.75 11.19
CA THR A 111 -28.37 -11.92 10.37
C THR A 111 -29.43 -12.16 9.30
N THR A 112 -30.72 -12.11 9.67
CA THR A 112 -31.83 -12.34 8.72
C THR A 112 -31.95 -11.16 7.76
N GLU A 113 -31.84 -9.94 8.27
CA GLU A 113 -31.93 -8.73 7.44
C GLU A 113 -30.79 -8.63 6.44
N THR A 114 -29.58 -9.12 6.78
CA THR A 114 -28.46 -9.18 5.82
C THR A 114 -28.81 -10.06 4.61
N VAL A 115 -29.45 -11.21 4.83
CA VAL A 115 -29.86 -12.12 3.74
C VAL A 115 -30.91 -11.44 2.86
N ILE A 116 -31.94 -10.84 3.47
CA ILE A 116 -33.02 -10.13 2.75
C ILE A 116 -32.47 -8.95 1.95
N ALA A 117 -31.69 -8.08 2.59
CA ALA A 117 -31.09 -6.92 1.94
C ALA A 117 -30.12 -7.33 0.82
N SER A 118 -29.38 -8.44 0.98
CA SER A 118 -28.50 -8.94 -0.08
C SER A 118 -29.27 -9.42 -1.32
N ALA A 119 -30.44 -10.03 -1.13
CA ALA A 119 -31.32 -10.44 -2.23
C ALA A 119 -31.89 -9.21 -2.95
N GLN A 120 -32.38 -8.23 -2.19
CA GLN A 120 -32.89 -6.97 -2.73
C GLN A 120 -31.80 -6.20 -3.51
N TRP A 121 -30.58 -6.11 -2.97
CA TRP A 121 -29.46 -5.44 -3.65
C TRP A 121 -29.13 -6.08 -5.00
N LYS A 122 -29.23 -7.41 -5.11
CA LYS A 122 -29.00 -8.10 -6.40
C LYS A 122 -30.07 -7.75 -7.43
N GLN A 123 -31.32 -7.58 -7.00
CA GLN A 123 -32.46 -7.22 -7.84
C GLN A 123 -32.48 -5.75 -8.27
N LEU A 124 -31.79 -4.85 -7.55
CA LEU A 124 -31.68 -3.44 -7.96
C LEU A 124 -31.04 -3.30 -9.34
N SER A 125 -31.55 -2.35 -10.12
CA SER A 125 -30.95 -1.98 -11.41
C SER A 125 -29.60 -1.31 -11.21
N ASP A 126 -28.79 -1.29 -12.27
CA ASP A 126 -27.49 -0.62 -12.21
C ASP A 126 -27.63 0.90 -11.98
N ALA A 127 -28.69 1.52 -12.47
CA ALA A 127 -29.01 2.92 -12.21
C ALA A 127 -29.29 3.18 -10.72
N GLN A 128 -30.04 2.30 -10.05
CA GLN A 128 -30.30 2.41 -8.61
C GLN A 128 -29.02 2.19 -7.80
N LYS A 129 -28.21 1.20 -8.18
CA LYS A 129 -26.89 0.96 -7.57
C LYS A 129 -25.94 2.15 -7.77
N GLN A 130 -26.06 2.85 -8.89
CA GLN A 130 -25.20 3.99 -9.22
C GLN A 130 -25.36 5.13 -8.21
N VAL A 131 -26.59 5.44 -7.79
CA VAL A 131 -26.86 6.45 -6.74
C VAL A 131 -26.05 6.16 -5.47
N TYR A 132 -25.97 4.90 -5.04
CA TYR A 132 -25.19 4.50 -3.87
C TYR A 132 -23.68 4.56 -4.10
N LYS A 133 -23.21 4.26 -5.32
CA LYS A 133 -21.80 4.41 -5.69
C LYS A 133 -21.40 5.88 -5.68
N ASP A 134 -22.25 6.76 -6.17
CA ASP A 134 -21.99 8.21 -6.21
C ASP A 134 -21.98 8.79 -4.79
N LYS A 135 -22.93 8.40 -3.94
CA LYS A 135 -22.92 8.70 -2.49
C LYS A 135 -21.61 8.22 -1.83
N TYR A 136 -21.19 6.98 -2.11
CA TYR A 136 -19.93 6.44 -1.58
C TYR A 136 -18.71 7.25 -2.03
N ASN A 137 -18.65 7.63 -3.31
CA ASN A 137 -17.56 8.41 -3.87
C ASN A 137 -17.50 9.81 -3.26
N ALA A 138 -18.65 10.48 -3.10
CA ALA A 138 -18.74 11.77 -2.41
C ALA A 138 -18.22 11.67 -0.96
N ASN A 139 -18.71 10.68 -0.21
CA ASN A 139 -18.26 10.43 1.17
C ASN A 139 -16.77 10.06 1.25
N LEU A 140 -16.23 9.37 0.24
CA LEU A 140 -14.80 9.09 0.15
C LEU A 140 -13.96 10.34 -0.06
N ILE A 141 -14.43 11.27 -0.89
CA ILE A 141 -13.74 12.55 -1.13
C ILE A 141 -13.71 13.35 0.16
N GLU A 142 -14.84 13.46 0.85
CA GLU A 142 -14.93 14.15 2.14
C GLU A 142 -14.03 13.47 3.19
N PHE A 143 -14.09 12.14 3.28
CA PHE A 143 -13.22 11.36 4.16
C PHE A 143 -11.74 11.64 3.91
N LYS A 144 -11.30 11.68 2.65
CA LYS A 144 -9.91 11.98 2.30
C LYS A 144 -9.51 13.39 2.73
N LYS A 145 -10.37 14.38 2.50
CA LYS A 145 -10.15 15.79 2.93
C LYS A 145 -10.07 15.91 4.44
N ASN A 146 -11.00 15.29 5.17
CA ASN A 146 -11.03 15.34 6.63
C ASN A 146 -9.84 14.57 7.23
N THR A 147 -9.43 13.47 6.59
CA THR A 147 -8.26 12.70 7.01
C THR A 147 -6.97 13.47 6.77
N SER A 148 -6.80 14.15 5.62
CA SER A 148 -5.60 14.94 5.35
C SER A 148 -5.48 16.10 6.34
N LYS A 149 -6.57 16.87 6.54
CA LYS A 149 -6.62 17.95 7.54
C LYS A 149 -6.25 17.44 8.93
N ARG A 150 -6.85 16.33 9.37
CA ARG A 150 -6.55 15.76 10.67
C ARG A 150 -5.07 15.33 10.77
N LEU A 151 -4.49 14.75 9.72
CA LEU A 151 -3.08 14.36 9.73
C LEU A 151 -2.12 15.56 9.74
N GLU A 152 -2.52 16.70 9.17
CA GLU A 152 -1.73 17.94 9.18
C GLU A 152 -1.81 18.67 10.53
N GLU A 153 -2.95 18.58 11.23
CA GLU A 153 -3.14 19.15 12.58
C GLU A 153 -2.42 18.37 13.68
N LEU A 154 -2.13 17.09 13.45
CA LEU A 154 -1.53 16.21 14.45
C LEU A 154 -0.08 16.59 14.73
N THR A 155 0.29 16.63 16.01
CA THR A 155 1.69 16.88 16.39
C THR A 155 2.54 15.61 16.28
N PRO A 156 3.87 15.73 16.14
CA PRO A 156 4.76 14.57 16.08
C PRO A 156 4.70 13.69 17.34
N GLU A 157 4.42 14.28 18.51
CA GLU A 157 4.21 13.55 19.76
C GLU A 157 2.92 12.73 19.75
N GLU A 158 1.81 13.29 19.26
CA GLU A 158 0.55 12.55 19.07
C GLU A 158 0.74 11.35 18.14
N PHE A 159 1.49 11.52 17.04
CA PHE A 159 1.86 10.42 16.16
C PHE A 159 2.66 9.34 16.88
N LYS A 160 3.62 9.69 17.75
CA LYS A 160 4.40 8.72 18.53
C LYS A 160 3.52 7.94 19.50
N ILE A 161 2.65 8.63 20.24
CA ILE A 161 1.73 8.02 21.22
C ILE A 161 0.76 7.06 20.52
N GLU A 162 0.10 7.48 19.44
CA GLU A 162 -0.84 6.64 18.70
C GLU A 162 -0.11 5.46 18.01
N ASN A 163 1.11 5.66 17.49
CA ASN A 163 1.89 4.56 16.91
C ASN A 163 2.34 3.53 17.95
N ALA A 164 2.74 3.97 19.15
CA ALA A 164 3.04 3.08 20.28
C ALA A 164 1.79 2.27 20.70
N ARG A 165 0.63 2.93 20.77
CA ARG A 165 -0.66 2.27 21.02
C ARG A 165 -0.98 1.22 19.96
N ARG A 166 -0.81 1.54 18.66
CA ARG A 166 -1.00 0.59 17.56
C ARG A 166 -0.02 -0.57 17.60
N GLN A 167 1.22 -0.32 17.99
CA GLN A 167 2.21 -1.37 18.18
C GLN A 167 1.82 -2.31 19.31
N ALA A 168 1.34 -1.79 20.44
CA ALA A 168 0.82 -2.60 21.53
C ALA A 168 -0.40 -3.44 21.12
N LEU A 169 -1.31 -2.87 20.31
CA LEU A 169 -2.45 -3.62 19.75
C LEU A 169 -2.00 -4.73 18.80
N ARG A 170 -0.98 -4.50 17.97
CA ARG A 170 -0.37 -5.55 17.13
C ARG A 170 0.28 -6.63 17.97
N ALA A 171 0.98 -6.26 19.05
CA ALA A 171 1.57 -7.22 19.98
C ALA A 171 0.49 -8.05 20.71
N ALA A 172 -0.66 -7.45 20.99
CA ALA A 172 -1.84 -8.14 21.54
C ALA A 172 -2.62 -8.99 20.50
N GLY A 173 -2.15 -9.08 19.26
CA GLY A 173 -2.73 -9.95 18.22
C GLY A 173 -3.69 -9.27 17.25
N LYS A 174 -3.97 -7.96 17.37
CA LYS A 174 -4.78 -7.24 16.37
C LYS A 174 -3.99 -7.08 15.07
N ARG A 175 -4.43 -7.77 14.02
CA ARG A 175 -3.85 -7.67 12.67
C ARG A 175 -4.45 -6.48 11.91
N GLY A 176 -3.74 -6.01 10.87
CA GLY A 176 -4.27 -4.99 9.96
C GLY A 176 -4.20 -3.54 10.46
N LEU A 177 -3.39 -3.24 11.47
CA LEU A 177 -3.24 -1.89 12.03
C LEU A 177 -1.87 -1.27 11.69
N PRO A 178 -1.74 -0.54 10.56
CA PRO A 178 -0.48 0.09 10.17
C PRO A 178 -0.16 1.32 11.03
N SER A 179 1.12 1.65 11.11
CA SER A 179 1.60 2.89 11.72
C SER A 179 1.07 4.10 10.94
N LEU A 180 0.64 5.14 11.65
CA LEU A 180 0.41 6.45 11.09
C LEU A 180 1.71 7.07 10.61
N LYS A 181 1.57 7.77 9.48
CA LYS A 181 2.64 8.46 8.79
C LYS A 181 2.25 9.93 8.80
N ASP A 182 3.18 10.74 9.29
CA ASP A 182 3.05 12.18 9.22
C ASP A 182 3.36 12.65 7.78
N PRO A 183 2.48 13.46 7.14
CA PRO A 183 2.73 14.05 5.82
C PRO A 183 3.85 15.10 5.79
N ASN A 184 4.01 15.89 6.85
CA ASN A 184 4.97 17.00 6.98
C ASN A 184 6.36 16.53 7.40
N ALA A 185 6.47 15.31 7.93
CA ALA A 185 7.73 14.71 8.32
C ALA A 185 8.68 14.53 7.11
N PRO A 186 9.96 14.98 7.21
CA PRO A 186 10.93 14.75 6.15
C PRO A 186 11.12 13.24 5.92
N LYS A 187 11.29 12.87 4.64
CA LYS A 187 11.48 11.47 4.24
C LYS A 187 12.93 11.06 4.39
N ARG A 188 13.16 9.84 4.87
CA ARG A 188 14.51 9.28 4.97
C ARG A 188 15.17 9.21 3.58
N PRO A 189 16.45 9.60 3.47
CA PRO A 189 17.16 9.54 2.21
C PRO A 189 17.43 8.08 1.81
N LEU A 190 17.71 7.88 0.53
CA LEU A 190 18.07 6.58 0.00
C LEU A 190 19.45 6.16 0.56
N SER A 191 19.56 4.89 0.96
CA SER A 191 20.86 4.28 1.27
C SER A 191 21.75 4.26 0.02
N SER A 192 23.07 4.20 0.22
CA SER A 192 24.08 4.09 -0.85
C SER A 192 23.71 3.03 -1.89
N PHE A 193 23.32 1.84 -1.43
CA PHE A 193 22.89 0.75 -2.28
C PHE A 193 21.63 1.07 -3.11
N PHE A 194 20.63 1.74 -2.52
CA PHE A 194 19.39 2.06 -3.26
C PHE A 194 19.58 3.20 -4.26
N ARG A 195 20.44 4.17 -3.96
CA ARG A 195 20.86 5.20 -4.93
C ARG A 195 21.58 4.55 -6.10
N TYR A 196 22.53 3.68 -5.80
CA TYR A 196 23.20 2.91 -6.80
C TYR A 196 22.24 2.07 -7.67
N ALA A 197 21.35 1.30 -7.03
CA ALA A 197 20.38 0.48 -7.75
C ALA A 197 19.45 1.31 -8.64
N GLN A 198 19.19 2.58 -8.30
CA GLN A 198 18.46 3.51 -9.16
C GLN A 198 19.25 3.82 -10.44
N ASP A 199 20.53 4.17 -10.33
CA ASP A 199 21.43 4.42 -11.46
C ASP A 199 21.69 3.16 -12.31
N GLN A 200 21.52 1.97 -11.74
CA GLN A 200 21.69 0.73 -12.49
C GLN A 200 20.45 0.22 -13.19
N ARG A 201 19.25 0.60 -12.73
CA ARG A 201 18.05 0.39 -13.54
C ARG A 201 18.17 1.10 -14.89
N THR A 202 19.00 2.15 -14.96
CA THR A 202 19.30 2.86 -16.21
C THR A 202 20.56 2.34 -16.91
N THR A 203 21.60 1.89 -16.19
CA THR A 203 22.96 1.66 -16.76
C THR A 203 23.48 0.20 -16.71
N GLY A 204 23.06 -0.61 -15.73
CA GLY A 204 23.38 -2.05 -15.61
C GLY A 204 24.72 -2.48 -14.95
N ASN A 205 24.61 -3.23 -13.83
CA ASN A 205 25.60 -4.11 -13.12
C ASN A 205 26.50 -3.59 -11.95
N TRP A 206 26.07 -3.73 -10.67
CA TRP A 206 26.82 -3.45 -9.38
C TRP A 206 28.07 -4.23 -9.14
N SER A 207 28.02 -5.51 -9.46
CA SER A 207 29.04 -6.43 -8.98
C SER A 207 30.39 -6.11 -9.61
N LYS A 208 30.37 -5.43 -10.76
CA LYS A 208 31.55 -5.06 -11.53
C LYS A 208 31.93 -3.59 -11.39
N ALA A 209 31.15 -2.80 -10.64
CA ALA A 209 31.47 -1.40 -10.42
C ALA A 209 32.78 -1.29 -9.60
N PRO A 210 33.75 -0.48 -10.05
CA PRO A 210 35.00 -0.25 -9.32
C PRO A 210 34.74 0.44 -7.97
N GLU A 211 35.62 0.24 -6.99
CA GLU A 211 35.40 0.67 -5.60
C GLU A 211 35.21 2.19 -5.45
N HIS A 212 35.87 2.99 -6.30
CA HIS A 212 35.71 4.45 -6.29
C HIS A 212 34.30 4.90 -6.75
N GLU A 213 33.65 4.14 -7.63
CA GLU A 213 32.25 4.40 -7.98
C GLU A 213 31.35 4.06 -6.78
N LYS A 214 31.65 2.98 -6.06
CA LYS A 214 30.90 2.60 -4.85
C LYS A 214 31.05 3.63 -3.74
N SER A 215 32.27 4.15 -3.52
CA SER A 215 32.54 5.16 -2.49
C SER A 215 31.86 6.50 -2.79
N ARG A 216 31.70 6.87 -4.07
CA ARG A 216 30.86 8.03 -4.44
C ARG A 216 29.43 7.88 -3.90
N TYR A 217 28.83 6.69 -3.98
CA TYR A 217 27.48 6.47 -3.44
C TYR A 217 27.43 6.48 -1.92
N THR A 218 28.50 6.09 -1.23
CA THR A 218 28.57 6.18 0.23
C THR A 218 28.64 7.63 0.69
N GLU A 219 29.43 8.47 0.02
CA GLU A 219 29.49 9.91 0.32
C GLU A 219 28.15 10.60 0.03
N LEU A 220 27.55 10.36 -1.13
CA LEU A 220 26.22 10.88 -1.46
C LEU A 220 25.13 10.44 -0.49
N ALA A 221 25.24 9.24 0.07
CA ALA A 221 24.33 8.76 1.10
C ALA A 221 24.63 9.39 2.47
N ARG A 222 25.89 9.65 2.81
CA ARG A 222 26.32 10.34 4.03
C ARG A 222 25.79 11.77 4.04
N GLU A 223 26.06 12.54 2.98
CA GLU A 223 25.58 13.92 2.82
C GLU A 223 24.05 13.99 2.88
N ALA A 224 23.35 13.09 2.18
CA ALA A 224 21.89 13.04 2.21
C ALA A 224 21.36 12.71 3.61
N ASN A 225 22.05 11.86 4.38
CA ASN A 225 21.72 11.58 5.78
C ASN A 225 21.97 12.77 6.70
N GLU A 226 23.06 13.51 6.51
CA GLU A 226 23.34 14.72 7.26
C GLU A 226 22.28 15.79 7.00
N LYS A 227 21.92 16.02 5.73
CA LYS A 227 20.81 16.90 5.34
C LYS A 227 19.49 16.47 5.97
N TYR A 228 19.16 15.18 5.90
CA TYR A 228 17.95 14.64 6.52
C TYR A 228 17.94 14.83 8.05
N LYS A 229 19.07 14.65 8.73
CA LYS A 229 19.17 14.88 10.17
C LYS A 229 18.91 16.35 10.51
N ALA A 230 19.49 17.27 9.76
CA ALA A 230 19.25 18.71 9.92
C ALA A 230 17.79 19.08 9.70
N GLU A 231 17.20 18.64 8.58
CA GLU A 231 15.76 18.85 8.27
C GLU A 231 14.85 18.24 9.34
N ARG A 232 15.17 17.03 9.82
CA ARG A 232 14.39 16.35 10.85
C ARG A 232 14.49 17.06 12.20
N ALA A 233 15.67 17.57 12.56
CA ALA A 233 15.85 18.36 13.77
C ALA A 233 15.06 19.67 13.70
N ALA A 234 15.13 20.39 12.58
CA ALA A 234 14.34 21.59 12.35
C ALA A 234 12.83 21.32 12.42
N TYR A 235 12.36 20.23 11.79
CA TYR A 235 10.96 19.82 11.85
C TYR A 235 10.49 19.49 13.28
N LEU A 236 11.32 18.80 14.09
CA LEU A 236 10.99 18.52 15.49
C LEU A 236 11.01 19.79 16.36
N ALA A 237 11.90 20.74 16.05
CA ALA A 237 11.94 22.03 16.74
C ALA A 237 10.73 22.91 16.41
N ALA A 238 10.24 22.86 15.17
CA ALA A 238 9.05 23.60 14.72
C ALA A 238 7.72 22.99 15.20
N ASN A 239 7.74 21.71 15.60
CA ASN A 239 6.55 20.96 16.02
C ASN A 239 6.84 20.22 17.34
N PRO A 240 6.83 20.94 18.49
CA PRO A 240 7.14 20.38 19.80
C PRO A 240 6.10 19.34 20.28
#